data_AF-A0A416W7L7-F1
#
_entry.id   AF-A0A416W7L7-F1
#
_cell.length_a   1.000
_cell.length_b   1.000
_cell.length_c   1.000
_cell.angle_alpha   90.00
_cell.angle_beta   90.00
_cell.angle_gamma   90.00
#
_symmetry.space_group_name_H-M   'P 1'
#
loop_
_entity.id
_entity.type
_entity.pdbx_description
1 polymer ?
#
loop_
_entity_poly.entity_id
_entity_poly.type
_entity_poly.pdbx_seq_one_letter_code
_entity_poly.pdbx_strand_id
1 'polypeptide(L)'
;MAVKGRIIRRRIISYILTFILMLCIMGISLIGMGKYSMFSERAVFHAYDKVGLFTKICSELKEEAYNIGIPYGIESNDLNGVFIRKNAMRDLMATLSADINEEKAVINTSYIKTKITRNIKKQYKGKLTDEQQKSLDEYINKVEKIYQKKMVIPCSEYIAKMINIFTKLFLIGIPVCVLIAILCMFYLVASRSKTYRGMRYIAYGVLGAGVTLLTLFAALISNGFIYKFNISDAYMRRFFTYYVGHEFLMQVIMGIILMVIGVILVFIISRKKFRN
;
A
#
# COMPACT_ATOMS: atom_id res chain seq x y z
N MET A 1 -36.95 35.09 27.17
CA MET A 1 -36.80 33.68 26.70
C MET A 1 -36.10 33.52 25.34
N ALA A 2 -36.32 34.40 24.36
CA ALA A 2 -35.73 34.28 22.99
C ALA A 2 -34.19 34.28 22.91
N VAL A 3 -33.48 34.93 23.85
CA VAL A 3 -31.99 34.95 23.88
C VAL A 3 -31.41 33.60 24.32
N LYS A 4 -32.04 32.93 25.29
CA LYS A 4 -31.60 31.63 25.81
C LYS A 4 -31.73 30.54 24.73
N GLY A 5 -32.82 30.55 23.96
CA GLY A 5 -33.02 29.66 22.81
C GLY A 5 -31.98 29.86 21.70
N ARG A 6 -31.62 31.10 21.35
CA ARG A 6 -30.55 31.39 20.37
C ARG A 6 -29.18 30.89 20.80
N ILE A 7 -28.85 30.98 22.09
CA ILE A 7 -27.58 30.50 22.65
C ILE A 7 -27.51 28.97 22.64
N ILE A 8 -28.60 28.29 22.97
CA ILE A 8 -28.70 26.81 22.96
C ILE A 8 -28.57 26.29 21.53
N ARG A 9 -29.34 26.85 20.58
CA ARG A 9 -29.27 26.49 19.15
C ARG A 9 -27.85 26.63 18.59
N ARG A 10 -27.16 27.74 18.89
CA ARG A 10 -25.78 27.96 18.45
C ARG A 10 -24.81 26.92 19.05
N ARG A 11 -25.01 26.49 20.29
CA ARG A 11 -24.20 25.43 20.92
C ARG A 11 -24.39 24.08 20.22
N ILE A 12 -25.63 23.69 19.93
CA ILE A 12 -25.94 22.44 19.22
C ILE A 12 -25.26 22.43 17.84
N ILE A 13 -25.43 23.50 17.07
CA ILE A 13 -24.78 23.64 15.75
C ILE A 13 -23.25 23.55 15.87
N SER A 14 -22.65 24.15 16.92
CA SER A 14 -21.20 24.06 17.14
C SER A 14 -20.73 22.62 17.38
N TYR A 15 -21.50 21.82 18.13
CA TYR A 15 -21.16 20.40 18.35
C TYR A 15 -21.28 19.59 17.07
N ILE A 16 -22.34 19.79 16.28
CA ILE A 16 -22.50 19.12 14.99
C ILE A 16 -21.33 19.45 14.05
N LEU A 17 -20.97 20.73 13.94
CA LEU A 17 -19.84 21.15 13.10
C LEU A 17 -18.50 20.63 13.61
N THR A 18 -18.34 20.50 14.93
CA THR A 18 -17.14 19.88 15.52
C THR A 18 -17.04 18.40 15.13
N PHE A 19 -18.16 17.70 15.17
CA PHE A 19 -18.24 16.30 14.76
C PHE A 19 -17.96 16.13 13.25
N ILE A 20 -18.54 16.99 12.40
CA ILE A 20 -18.24 16.98 10.96
C ILE A 20 -16.76 17.27 10.71
N LEU A 21 -16.19 18.27 11.39
CA LEU A 21 -14.76 18.59 11.29
C LEU A 21 -13.88 17.40 11.69
N MET A 22 -14.23 16.71 12.78
CA MET A 22 -13.57 15.48 13.22
C MET A 22 -13.61 14.41 12.11
N LEU A 23 -14.78 14.16 11.51
CA LEU A 23 -14.91 13.21 10.41
C LEU A 23 -14.09 13.60 9.18
N CYS A 24 -14.02 14.89 8.83
CA CYS A 24 -13.18 15.36 7.73
C CYS A 24 -11.69 15.14 8.00
N ILE A 25 -11.21 15.46 9.21
CA ILE A 25 -9.80 15.23 9.59
C ILE A 25 -9.48 13.73 9.56
N MET A 26 -10.38 12.91 10.10
CA MET A 26 -10.24 11.46 10.06
C MET A 26 -10.20 10.93 8.62
N GLY A 27 -11.10 11.41 7.75
CA GLY A 27 -11.13 11.05 6.33
C GLY A 27 -9.84 11.44 5.60
N ILE A 28 -9.31 12.65 5.86
CA ILE A 28 -8.02 13.10 5.32
C ILE A 28 -6.88 12.17 5.76
N SER A 29 -6.86 11.76 7.04
CA SER A 29 -5.87 10.80 7.55
C SER A 29 -5.98 9.44 6.85
N LEU A 30 -7.19 8.89 6.76
CA LEU A 30 -7.44 7.58 6.15
C LEU A 30 -7.02 7.55 4.69
N ILE A 31 -7.43 8.55 3.92
CA ILE A 31 -7.10 8.64 2.49
C ILE A 31 -5.62 8.97 2.30
N GLY A 32 -5.09 9.93 3.07
CA GLY A 32 -3.71 10.39 2.97
C GLY A 32 -2.70 9.31 3.33
N MET A 33 -2.77 8.78 4.56
CA MET A 33 -1.88 7.70 5.00
C MET A 33 -2.10 6.45 4.16
N GLY A 34 -3.36 6.09 3.87
CA GLY A 34 -3.68 4.94 3.02
C GLY A 34 -3.01 5.03 1.65
N LYS A 35 -2.97 6.21 1.01
CA LYS A 35 -2.33 6.39 -0.31
C LYS A 35 -0.81 6.16 -0.27
N TYR A 36 -0.13 6.57 0.80
CA TYR A 36 1.33 6.48 0.91
C TYR A 36 1.81 5.18 1.56
N SER A 37 1.00 4.58 2.42
CA SER A 37 1.22 3.28 3.02
C SER A 37 0.60 2.23 2.10
N MET A 38 -0.59 1.70 2.37
CA MET A 38 -1.10 0.54 1.65
C MET A 38 -1.18 0.75 0.12
N PHE A 39 -1.86 1.79 -0.35
CA PHE A 39 -2.25 1.96 -1.76
C PHE A 39 -1.20 2.68 -2.62
N SER A 40 0.06 2.27 -2.47
CA SER A 40 1.18 2.68 -3.32
C SER A 40 1.94 1.49 -3.89
N GLU A 41 2.41 1.63 -5.13
CA GLU A 41 3.28 0.63 -5.78
C GLU A 41 4.50 0.29 -4.92
N ARG A 42 5.11 1.31 -4.30
CA ARG A 42 6.27 1.15 -3.41
C ARG A 42 5.96 0.29 -2.19
N ALA A 43 4.77 0.41 -1.60
CA ALA A 43 4.41 -0.38 -0.44
C ALA A 43 4.09 -1.83 -0.79
N VAL A 44 3.41 -2.06 -1.92
CA VAL A 44 3.19 -3.41 -2.45
C VAL A 44 4.54 -4.09 -2.70
N PHE A 45 5.47 -3.37 -3.33
CA PHE A 45 6.82 -3.83 -3.55
C PHE A 45 7.56 -4.18 -2.25
N HIS A 46 7.55 -3.26 -1.29
CA HIS A 46 8.22 -3.47 -0.01
C HIS A 46 7.62 -4.64 0.76
N ALA A 47 6.30 -4.85 0.66
CA ALA A 47 5.63 -6.01 1.24
C ALA A 47 6.04 -7.31 0.54
N TYR A 48 6.12 -7.35 -0.79
CA TYR A 48 6.63 -8.53 -1.52
C TYR A 48 8.07 -8.87 -1.16
N ASP A 49 8.92 -7.87 -1.01
CA ASP A 49 10.30 -8.09 -0.60
C ASP A 49 10.38 -8.65 0.83
N LYS A 50 9.63 -8.03 1.76
CA LYS A 50 9.64 -8.42 3.17
C LYS A 50 9.18 -9.86 3.40
N VAL A 51 8.25 -10.35 2.59
CA VAL A 51 7.78 -11.75 2.66
C VAL A 51 8.66 -12.74 1.89
N GLY A 52 9.73 -12.27 1.24
CA GLY A 52 10.67 -13.11 0.51
C GLY A 52 10.13 -13.65 -0.82
N LEU A 53 9.11 -13.00 -1.41
CA LEU A 53 8.44 -13.49 -2.62
C LEU A 53 9.43 -13.68 -3.78
N PHE A 54 10.31 -12.72 -4.01
CA PHE A 54 11.24 -12.77 -5.14
C PHE A 54 12.21 -13.96 -5.06
N THR A 55 12.72 -14.25 -3.85
CA THR A 55 13.60 -15.40 -3.62
C THR A 55 12.86 -16.71 -3.89
N LYS A 56 11.62 -16.80 -3.42
CA LYS A 56 10.78 -17.99 -3.62
C LYS A 56 10.44 -18.22 -5.10
N ILE A 57 10.08 -17.16 -5.82
CA ILE A 57 9.81 -17.25 -7.26
C ILE A 57 11.07 -17.74 -8.00
N CYS A 58 12.25 -17.22 -7.66
CA CYS A 58 13.50 -17.69 -8.26
C CYS A 58 13.79 -19.17 -7.96
N SER A 59 13.52 -19.66 -6.74
CA SER A 59 13.73 -21.07 -6.41
C SER A 59 12.73 -21.98 -7.13
N GLU A 60 11.45 -21.62 -7.15
CA GLU A 60 10.42 -22.38 -7.88
C GLU A 60 10.67 -22.40 -9.39
N LEU A 61 11.10 -21.26 -9.97
CA LEU A 61 11.50 -21.20 -11.38
C LEU A 61 12.68 -22.11 -11.68
N LYS A 62 13.67 -22.17 -10.80
CA LYS A 62 14.83 -23.04 -10.98
C LYS A 62 14.42 -24.52 -10.96
N GLU A 63 13.54 -24.89 -10.02
CA GLU A 63 13.04 -26.25 -9.88
C GLU A 63 12.17 -26.67 -11.07
N GLU A 64 11.21 -25.83 -11.49
CA GLU A 64 10.37 -26.10 -12.65
C GLU A 64 11.18 -26.17 -13.95
N ALA A 65 12.12 -25.25 -14.15
CA ALA A 65 13.02 -25.28 -15.30
C ALA A 65 13.88 -26.55 -15.31
N TYR A 66 14.39 -26.99 -14.16
CA TYR A 66 15.15 -28.23 -14.04
C TYR A 66 14.29 -29.44 -14.44
N ASN A 67 13.09 -29.57 -13.87
CA ASN A 67 12.18 -30.68 -14.17
C ASN A 67 11.82 -30.76 -15.65
N ILE A 68 11.65 -29.61 -16.32
CA ILE A 68 11.39 -29.53 -17.76
C ILE A 68 12.63 -29.85 -18.57
N GLY A 69 13.81 -29.58 -18.03
CA GLY A 69 15.10 -29.80 -18.67
C GLY A 69 15.61 -31.24 -18.61
N ILE A 70 15.06 -32.09 -17.73
CA ILE A 70 15.46 -33.50 -17.61
C ILE A 70 15.45 -34.24 -18.97
N PRO A 71 14.37 -34.20 -19.78
CA PRO A 71 14.34 -34.86 -21.09
C PRO A 71 15.32 -34.27 -22.11
N TYR A 72 15.81 -33.05 -21.86
CA TYR A 72 16.75 -32.31 -22.70
C TYR A 72 18.20 -32.47 -22.22
N GLY A 73 18.46 -33.28 -21.19
CA GLY A 73 19.80 -33.48 -20.62
C GLY A 73 20.32 -32.29 -19.83
N ILE A 74 19.44 -31.40 -19.36
CA ILE A 74 19.83 -30.21 -18.59
C ILE A 74 20.16 -30.58 -17.16
N GLU A 75 21.34 -30.19 -16.69
CA GLU A 75 21.73 -30.36 -15.29
C GLU A 75 21.29 -29.17 -14.44
N SER A 76 21.14 -29.37 -13.13
CA SER A 76 20.81 -28.28 -12.20
C SER A 76 21.84 -27.14 -12.24
N ASN A 77 23.10 -27.46 -12.55
CA ASN A 77 24.19 -26.51 -12.68
C ASN A 77 24.02 -25.56 -13.88
N ASP A 78 23.33 -25.98 -14.94
CA ASP A 78 23.06 -25.16 -16.11
C ASP A 78 22.11 -24.00 -15.83
N LEU A 79 21.37 -24.09 -14.73
CA LEU A 79 20.41 -23.06 -14.30
C LEU A 79 21.01 -22.08 -13.29
N ASN A 80 22.27 -22.26 -12.90
CA ASN A 80 22.93 -21.38 -11.95
C ASN A 80 23.06 -19.95 -12.53
N GLY A 81 22.51 -19.00 -11.78
CA GLY A 81 22.52 -17.58 -12.16
C GLY A 81 21.63 -17.23 -13.35
N VAL A 82 20.72 -18.12 -13.77
CA VAL A 82 19.67 -17.82 -14.77
C VAL A 82 18.56 -16.99 -14.13
N PHE A 83 18.01 -17.49 -13.02
CA PHE A 83 16.96 -16.79 -12.26
C PHE A 83 17.60 -16.03 -11.10
N ILE A 84 17.79 -14.72 -11.30
CA ILE A 84 18.33 -13.84 -10.26
C ILE A 84 17.25 -12.93 -9.71
N ARG A 85 17.30 -12.72 -8.38
CA ARG A 85 16.33 -11.90 -7.64
C ARG A 85 16.14 -10.52 -8.26
N LYS A 86 17.20 -9.87 -8.72
CA LYS A 86 17.14 -8.52 -9.34
C LYS A 86 16.24 -8.49 -10.59
N ASN A 87 16.29 -9.52 -11.43
CA ASN A 87 15.49 -9.56 -12.65
C ASN A 87 14.03 -9.88 -12.34
N ALA A 88 13.79 -10.87 -11.47
CA ALA A 88 12.44 -11.18 -10.98
C ALA A 88 11.80 -9.94 -10.34
N MET A 89 12.57 -9.19 -9.55
CA MET A 89 12.13 -7.94 -8.94
C MET A 89 11.70 -6.90 -9.98
N ARG A 90 12.56 -6.62 -10.95
CA ARG A 90 12.28 -5.66 -12.04
C ARG A 90 11.05 -6.06 -12.85
N ASP A 91 10.99 -7.32 -13.26
CA ASP A 91 9.96 -7.80 -14.19
C ASP A 91 8.59 -7.87 -13.49
N LEU A 92 8.54 -8.33 -12.23
CA LEU A 92 7.32 -8.35 -11.44
C LEU A 92 6.78 -6.94 -11.13
N MET A 93 7.69 -5.99 -10.86
CA MET A 93 7.32 -4.59 -10.66
C MET A 93 6.79 -3.99 -11.96
N ALA A 94 7.44 -4.24 -13.10
CA ALA A 94 6.95 -3.77 -14.39
C ALA A 94 5.55 -4.30 -14.71
N THR A 95 5.23 -5.56 -14.35
CA THR A 95 3.87 -6.09 -14.47
C THR A 95 2.88 -5.33 -13.59
N LEU A 96 3.23 -5.07 -12.33
CA LEU A 96 2.36 -4.29 -11.43
C LEU A 96 2.15 -2.85 -11.93
N SER A 97 3.19 -2.18 -12.41
CA SER A 97 3.07 -0.81 -12.96
C SER A 97 2.17 -0.81 -14.19
N ALA A 98 2.34 -1.80 -15.09
CA ALA A 98 1.50 -1.94 -16.27
C ALA A 98 0.03 -2.18 -15.88
N ASP A 99 -0.25 -3.03 -14.89
CA ASP A 99 -1.61 -3.25 -14.39
C ASP A 99 -2.24 -1.98 -13.79
N ILE A 100 -1.45 -1.18 -13.06
CA ILE A 100 -1.89 0.12 -12.52
C ILE A 100 -2.23 1.10 -13.66
N ASN A 101 -1.44 1.10 -14.73
CA ASN A 101 -1.60 1.99 -15.88
C ASN A 101 -2.58 1.46 -16.94
N GLU A 102 -3.18 0.28 -16.73
CA GLU A 102 -4.05 -0.42 -17.69
C GLU A 102 -3.32 -0.75 -19.02
N GLU A 103 -2.00 -0.99 -18.93
CA GLU A 103 -1.12 -1.35 -20.04
C GLU A 103 -0.79 -2.86 -20.04
N LYS A 104 -0.31 -3.38 -21.18
CA LYS A 104 0.19 -4.75 -21.25
C LYS A 104 1.66 -4.81 -20.84
N ALA A 105 1.95 -5.59 -19.81
CA ALA A 105 3.33 -5.86 -19.40
C ALA A 105 4.09 -6.62 -20.49
N VAL A 106 5.26 -6.11 -20.88
CA VAL A 106 6.18 -6.79 -21.81
C VAL A 106 7.43 -7.21 -21.04
N ILE A 107 7.54 -8.52 -20.78
CA ILE A 107 8.67 -9.09 -20.03
C ILE A 107 9.74 -9.55 -21.02
N ASN A 108 10.91 -8.90 -20.96
CA ASN A 108 12.05 -9.28 -21.78
C ASN A 108 12.78 -10.50 -21.18
N THR A 109 12.64 -11.67 -21.82
CA THR A 109 13.27 -12.93 -21.41
C THR A 109 14.59 -13.24 -22.11
N SER A 110 15.09 -12.36 -22.99
CA SER A 110 16.32 -12.61 -23.78
C SER A 110 17.55 -12.95 -22.93
N TYR A 111 17.60 -12.46 -21.69
CA TYR A 111 18.67 -12.78 -20.74
C TYR A 111 18.63 -14.25 -20.29
N ILE A 112 17.45 -14.86 -20.20
CA ILE A 112 17.25 -16.28 -19.86
C ILE A 112 17.84 -17.13 -20.98
N LYS A 113 17.41 -16.89 -22.22
CA LYS A 113 17.97 -17.53 -23.42
C LYS A 113 19.49 -17.42 -23.45
N THR A 114 20.01 -16.19 -23.35
CA THR A 114 21.46 -15.93 -23.40
C THR A 114 22.22 -16.67 -22.30
N LYS A 115 21.69 -16.74 -21.08
CA LYS A 115 22.37 -17.36 -19.94
C LYS A 115 22.36 -18.88 -20.02
N ILE A 116 21.20 -19.48 -20.33
CA ILE A 116 21.06 -20.94 -20.51
C ILE A 116 21.96 -21.41 -21.66
N THR A 117 21.88 -20.77 -22.83
CA THR A 117 22.74 -21.13 -23.98
C THR A 117 24.23 -21.01 -23.65
N ARG A 118 24.64 -19.97 -22.89
CA ARG A 118 26.03 -19.82 -22.47
C ARG A 118 26.48 -20.94 -21.52
N ASN A 119 25.65 -21.31 -20.55
CA ASN A 119 26.00 -22.35 -19.56
C ASN A 119 26.16 -23.72 -20.25
N ILE A 120 25.22 -24.07 -21.12
CA ILE A 120 25.24 -25.35 -21.86
C ILE A 120 26.39 -25.38 -22.86
N LYS A 121 26.63 -24.32 -23.63
CA LYS A 121 27.79 -24.27 -24.55
C LYS A 121 29.13 -24.42 -23.83
N LYS A 122 29.24 -24.04 -22.54
CA LYS A 122 30.46 -24.31 -21.77
C LYS A 122 30.66 -25.80 -21.49
N GLN A 123 29.61 -26.55 -21.17
CA GLN A 123 29.70 -28.00 -21.00
C GLN A 123 30.14 -28.70 -22.29
N TYR A 124 29.54 -28.31 -23.42
CA TYR A 124 29.83 -28.90 -24.75
C TYR A 124 31.05 -28.29 -25.46
N LYS A 125 31.90 -27.52 -24.77
CA LYS A 125 33.07 -26.82 -25.35
C LYS A 125 32.76 -26.06 -26.65
N GLY A 126 31.55 -25.51 -26.75
CA GLY A 126 31.07 -24.71 -27.88
C GLY A 126 30.57 -25.49 -29.10
N LYS A 127 30.59 -26.83 -29.10
CA LYS A 127 30.14 -27.66 -30.24
C LYS A 127 28.81 -28.35 -29.93
N LEU A 128 27.71 -27.75 -30.38
CA LEU A 128 26.38 -28.37 -30.41
C LEU A 128 26.08 -28.76 -31.87
N THR A 129 25.45 -29.91 -32.09
CA THR A 129 24.88 -30.25 -33.40
C THR A 129 23.60 -29.42 -33.65
N ASP A 130 23.16 -29.33 -34.90
CA ASP A 130 21.94 -28.59 -35.25
C ASP A 130 20.69 -29.15 -34.55
N GLU A 131 20.64 -30.47 -34.34
CA GLU A 131 19.56 -31.14 -33.61
C GLU A 131 19.58 -30.77 -32.11
N GLN A 132 20.77 -30.76 -31.49
CA GLN A 132 20.93 -30.34 -30.10
C GLN A 132 20.59 -28.86 -29.92
N GLN A 133 20.93 -28.01 -30.89
CA GLN A 133 20.59 -26.59 -30.87
C GLN A 133 19.07 -26.39 -30.96
N LYS A 134 18.36 -27.12 -31.84
CA LYS A 134 16.89 -27.09 -31.92
C LYS A 134 16.23 -27.55 -30.62
N SER A 135 16.70 -28.66 -30.06
CA SER A 135 16.20 -29.20 -28.78
C SER A 135 16.39 -28.19 -27.64
N LEU A 136 17.55 -27.52 -27.60
CA LEU A 136 17.84 -26.46 -26.64
C LEU A 136 16.92 -25.23 -26.82
N ASP A 137 16.69 -24.79 -28.05
CA ASP A 137 15.79 -23.67 -28.31
C ASP A 137 14.34 -23.98 -27.90
N GLU A 138 13.86 -25.22 -28.09
CA GLU A 138 12.56 -25.67 -27.57
C GLU A 138 12.48 -25.64 -26.04
N TYR A 139 13.52 -26.15 -25.37
CA TYR A 139 13.63 -26.09 -23.91
C TYR A 139 13.58 -24.64 -23.41
N ILE A 140 14.39 -23.76 -24.00
CA ILE A 140 14.44 -22.34 -23.64
C ILE A 140 13.06 -21.70 -23.82
N ASN A 141 12.38 -21.95 -24.94
CA ASN A 141 11.04 -21.42 -25.18
C ASN A 141 10.04 -21.86 -24.10
N LYS A 142 10.12 -23.10 -23.60
CA LYS A 142 9.29 -23.58 -22.48
C LYS A 142 9.62 -22.84 -21.18
N VAL A 143 10.90 -22.65 -20.88
CA VAL A 143 11.36 -21.93 -19.68
C VAL A 143 10.93 -20.47 -19.72
N GLU A 144 11.07 -19.79 -20.87
CA GLU A 144 10.63 -18.40 -21.05
C GLU A 144 9.12 -18.24 -20.83
N LYS A 145 8.31 -19.18 -21.32
CA LYS A 145 6.85 -19.16 -21.09
C LYS A 145 6.49 -19.30 -19.62
N ILE A 146 7.17 -20.17 -18.88
CA ILE A 146 6.93 -20.36 -17.44
C ILE A 146 7.39 -19.13 -16.65
N TYR A 147 8.53 -18.55 -17.05
CA TYR A 147 8.99 -17.29 -16.49
C TYR A 147 7.95 -16.19 -16.65
N GLN A 148 7.46 -15.96 -17.87
CA GLN A 148 6.42 -14.98 -18.16
C GLN A 148 5.16 -15.24 -17.32
N LYS A 149 4.73 -16.50 -17.21
CA LYS A 149 3.56 -16.88 -16.40
C LYS A 149 3.73 -16.59 -14.91
N LYS A 150 4.91 -16.86 -14.33
CA LYS A 150 5.18 -16.60 -12.90
C LYS A 150 5.41 -15.12 -12.58
N MET A 151 5.74 -14.30 -13.58
CA MET A 151 5.88 -12.85 -13.43
C MET A 151 4.55 -12.09 -13.50
N VAL A 152 3.43 -12.81 -13.63
CA VAL A 152 2.08 -12.28 -13.39
C VAL A 152 1.71 -12.58 -11.94
N ILE A 153 1.56 -11.55 -11.11
CA ILE A 153 1.24 -11.74 -9.70
C ILE A 153 -0.24 -12.13 -9.56
N PRO A 154 -0.58 -13.21 -8.84
CA PRO A 154 -1.96 -13.49 -8.51
C PRO A 154 -2.58 -12.29 -7.76
N CYS A 155 -3.76 -11.86 -8.21
CA CYS A 155 -4.47 -10.69 -7.68
C CYS A 155 -3.85 -9.30 -7.97
N SER A 156 -2.87 -9.19 -8.88
CA SER A 156 -2.31 -7.89 -9.28
C SER A 156 -3.37 -6.91 -9.76
N GLU A 157 -4.33 -7.38 -10.56
CA GLU A 157 -5.45 -6.57 -11.05
C GLU A 157 -6.29 -5.97 -9.91
N TYR A 158 -6.51 -6.73 -8.82
CA TYR A 158 -7.26 -6.23 -7.67
C TYR A 158 -6.47 -5.18 -6.90
N ILE A 159 -5.16 -5.39 -6.74
CA ILE A 159 -4.26 -4.42 -6.11
C ILE A 159 -4.20 -3.14 -6.94
N ALA A 160 -4.04 -3.26 -8.26
CA ALA A 160 -4.03 -2.14 -9.20
C ALA A 160 -5.34 -1.34 -9.16
N LYS A 161 -6.50 -2.02 -9.22
CA LYS A 161 -7.82 -1.38 -9.07
C LYS A 161 -7.93 -0.63 -7.74
N MET A 162 -7.50 -1.22 -6.63
CA MET A 162 -7.52 -0.55 -5.32
C MET A 162 -6.60 0.68 -5.29
N ILE A 163 -5.40 0.60 -5.87
CA ILE A 163 -4.49 1.74 -6.00
C ILE A 163 -5.14 2.86 -6.82
N ASN A 164 -5.80 2.54 -7.93
CA ASN A 164 -6.46 3.52 -8.79
C ASN A 164 -7.67 4.17 -8.09
N ILE A 165 -8.48 3.39 -7.37
CA ILE A 165 -9.59 3.93 -6.55
C ILE A 165 -9.05 4.90 -5.50
N PHE A 166 -8.04 4.49 -4.72
CA PHE A 166 -7.46 5.35 -3.69
C PHE A 166 -6.75 6.58 -4.26
N THR A 167 -6.18 6.47 -5.46
CA THR A 167 -5.59 7.64 -6.16
C THR A 167 -6.68 8.64 -6.54
N LYS A 168 -7.83 8.19 -7.07
CA LYS A 168 -8.99 9.06 -7.34
C LYS A 168 -9.56 9.67 -6.04
N LEU A 169 -9.70 8.86 -4.99
CA LEU A 169 -10.15 9.33 -3.67
C LEU A 169 -9.17 10.34 -3.05
N PHE A 170 -7.88 10.17 -3.26
CA PHE A 170 -6.87 11.13 -2.80
C PHE A 170 -7.00 12.46 -3.55
N LEU A 171 -7.10 12.41 -4.90
CA LEU A 171 -7.19 13.60 -5.74
C LEU A 171 -8.47 14.42 -5.52
N ILE A 172 -9.61 13.77 -5.29
CA ILE A 172 -10.91 14.45 -5.15
C ILE A 172 -11.34 14.55 -3.69
N GLY A 173 -11.21 13.46 -2.93
CA GLY A 173 -11.69 13.34 -1.57
C GLY A 173 -10.96 14.25 -0.59
N ILE A 174 -9.62 14.36 -0.67
CA ILE A 174 -8.87 15.26 0.22
C ILE A 174 -9.28 16.73 0.00
N PRO A 175 -9.29 17.30 -1.22
CA PRO A 175 -9.74 18.68 -1.42
C PRO A 175 -11.16 18.94 -0.91
N VAL A 176 -12.10 18.00 -1.13
CA VAL A 176 -13.47 18.12 -0.62
C VAL A 176 -13.49 18.13 0.91
N CYS A 177 -12.79 17.21 1.57
CA CYS A 177 -12.70 17.18 3.03
C CYS A 177 -12.03 18.45 3.59
N VAL A 178 -11.00 18.97 2.93
CA VAL A 178 -10.31 20.21 3.30
C VAL A 178 -11.24 21.41 3.16
N LEU A 179 -11.98 21.52 2.06
CA LEU A 179 -12.97 22.58 1.85
C LEU A 179 -14.03 22.57 2.97
N ILE A 180 -14.62 21.41 3.25
CA ILE A 180 -15.62 21.26 4.32
C ILE A 180 -15.01 21.62 5.69
N ALA A 181 -13.79 21.18 5.97
CA ALA A 181 -13.08 21.50 7.20
C ALA A 181 -12.86 23.02 7.34
N ILE A 182 -12.44 23.71 6.28
CA ILE A 182 -12.26 25.17 6.25
C ILE A 182 -13.58 25.88 6.53
N LEU A 183 -14.68 25.48 5.87
CA LEU A 183 -16.00 26.05 6.10
C LEU A 183 -16.48 25.84 7.54
N CYS A 184 -16.26 24.65 8.11
CA CYS A 184 -16.56 24.36 9.52
C CYS A 184 -15.74 25.26 10.45
N MET A 185 -14.43 25.37 10.24
CA MET A 185 -13.54 26.21 11.04
C MET A 185 -13.94 27.70 10.95
N PHE A 186 -14.23 28.19 9.74
CA PHE A 186 -14.66 29.57 9.51
C PHE A 186 -15.95 29.87 10.28
N TYR A 187 -16.97 29.03 10.14
CA TYR A 187 -18.24 29.22 10.86
C TYR A 187 -18.06 29.17 12.38
N LEU A 188 -17.29 28.21 12.90
CA LEU A 188 -17.04 28.04 14.34
C LEU A 188 -16.38 29.28 14.95
N VAL A 189 -15.47 29.93 14.21
CA VAL A 189 -14.79 31.16 14.64
C VAL A 189 -15.68 32.39 14.46
N ALA A 190 -16.26 32.58 13.27
CA ALA A 190 -17.06 33.76 12.92
C ALA A 190 -18.35 33.89 13.74
N SER A 191 -18.95 32.77 14.15
CA SER A 191 -20.19 32.75 14.94
C SER A 191 -20.00 33.22 16.40
N ARG A 192 -18.78 33.59 16.84
CA ARG A 192 -18.49 33.95 18.24
C ARG A 192 -17.77 35.30 18.34
N SER A 193 -18.15 36.13 19.32
CA SER A 193 -17.50 37.44 19.52
C SER A 193 -16.04 37.36 19.97
N LYS A 194 -15.66 36.29 20.69
CA LYS A 194 -14.27 36.03 21.08
C LYS A 194 -13.75 34.81 20.32
N THR A 195 -12.69 35.00 19.53
CA THR A 195 -12.08 33.98 18.66
C THR A 195 -11.70 32.69 19.40
N TYR A 196 -11.17 32.81 20.62
CA TYR A 196 -10.81 31.63 21.43
C TYR A 196 -12.00 30.72 21.76
N ARG A 197 -13.25 31.24 21.77
CA ARG A 197 -14.44 30.42 22.04
C ARG A 197 -14.77 29.50 20.86
N GLY A 198 -14.49 29.93 19.63
CA GLY A 198 -14.63 29.12 18.42
C GLY A 198 -13.48 28.12 18.26
N MET A 199 -12.24 28.57 18.53
CA MET A 199 -11.05 27.71 18.44
C MET A 199 -11.11 26.47 19.36
N ARG A 200 -11.83 26.53 20.49
CA ARG A 200 -12.03 25.36 21.37
C ARG A 200 -12.69 24.20 20.66
N TYR A 201 -13.71 24.49 19.86
CA TYR A 201 -14.44 23.48 19.11
C TYR A 201 -13.55 22.84 18.02
N ILE A 202 -12.68 23.64 17.39
CA ILE A 202 -11.67 23.13 16.46
C ILE A 202 -10.71 22.18 17.18
N ALA A 203 -10.18 22.58 18.34
CA ALA A 203 -9.29 21.74 19.14
C ALA A 203 -9.96 20.42 19.57
N TYR A 204 -11.25 20.46 19.94
CA TYR A 204 -12.01 19.25 20.26
C TYR A 204 -12.23 18.35 19.04
N GLY A 205 -12.43 18.91 17.85
CA GLY A 205 -12.53 18.12 16.61
C GLY A 205 -11.22 17.41 16.26
N VAL A 206 -10.08 18.11 16.39
CA VAL A 206 -8.74 17.55 16.19
C VAL A 206 -8.44 16.45 17.21
N LEU A 207 -8.69 16.71 18.50
CA LEU A 207 -8.52 15.72 19.57
C LEU A 207 -9.42 14.49 19.36
N GLY A 208 -10.69 14.71 19.01
CA GLY A 208 -11.63 13.64 18.72
C GLY A 208 -11.14 12.74 17.58
N ALA A 209 -10.69 13.33 16.47
CA ALA A 209 -10.12 12.58 15.36
C ALA A 209 -8.90 11.76 15.78
N GLY A 210 -7.98 12.37 16.56
CA GLY A 210 -6.80 11.69 17.08
C GLY A 210 -7.13 10.50 17.98
N VAL A 211 -8.03 10.69 18.96
CA VAL A 211 -8.47 9.64 19.88
C VAL A 211 -9.16 8.50 19.12
N THR A 212 -10.04 8.82 18.17
CA THR A 212 -10.75 7.78 17.40
C THR A 212 -9.82 6.98 16.51
N LEU A 213 -8.89 7.63 15.79
CA LEU A 213 -7.88 6.91 14.99
C LEU A 213 -7.02 6.00 15.87
N LEU A 214 -6.50 6.54 16.99
CA LEU A 214 -5.69 5.76 17.92
C LEU A 214 -6.46 4.54 18.44
N THR A 215 -7.64 4.76 19.02
CA THR A 215 -8.41 3.69 19.69
C THR A 215 -8.93 2.65 18.71
N LEU A 216 -9.47 3.06 17.56
CA LEU A 216 -9.99 2.15 16.54
C LEU A 216 -8.90 1.24 15.99
N PHE A 217 -7.79 1.81 15.51
CA PHE A 217 -6.73 1.03 14.88
C PHE A 217 -5.90 0.24 15.87
N ALA A 218 -5.68 0.76 17.09
CA ALA A 218 -5.06 -0.04 18.16
C ALA A 218 -5.93 -1.25 18.51
N ALA A 219 -7.25 -1.09 18.62
CA ALA A 219 -8.16 -2.20 18.88
C ALA A 219 -8.16 -3.24 17.75
N LEU A 220 -8.08 -2.82 16.49
CA LEU A 220 -7.97 -3.74 15.35
C LEU A 220 -6.68 -4.57 15.38
N ILE A 221 -5.56 -3.96 15.78
CA ILE A 221 -4.28 -4.64 15.97
C ILE A 221 -4.37 -5.62 17.14
N SER A 222 -4.84 -5.17 18.31
CA SER A 222 -4.93 -5.99 19.54
C SER A 222 -5.86 -7.19 19.39
N ASN A 223 -6.98 -7.04 18.67
CA ASN A 223 -7.91 -8.14 18.39
C ASN A 223 -7.40 -9.15 17.35
N GLY A 224 -6.21 -8.92 16.81
CA GLY A 224 -5.64 -9.77 15.76
C GLY A 224 -6.55 -9.86 14.53
N PHE A 225 -7.30 -8.80 14.20
CA PHE A 225 -8.28 -8.81 13.11
C PHE A 225 -7.67 -9.30 11.79
N ILE A 226 -6.42 -8.90 11.57
CA ILE A 226 -5.61 -9.26 10.41
C ILE A 226 -5.38 -10.78 10.29
N TYR A 227 -5.35 -11.51 11.40
CA TYR A 227 -5.15 -12.97 11.40
C TYR A 227 -6.44 -13.76 11.18
N LYS A 228 -7.61 -13.10 11.21
CA LYS A 228 -8.92 -13.75 11.01
C LYS A 228 -9.24 -14.00 9.54
N PHE A 229 -8.46 -13.45 8.60
CA PHE A 229 -8.63 -13.73 7.18
C PHE A 229 -8.19 -15.16 6.86
N ASN A 230 -9.13 -15.99 6.39
CA ASN A 230 -8.86 -17.37 6.01
C ASN A 230 -8.20 -17.44 4.62
N ILE A 231 -6.92 -17.08 4.55
CA ILE A 231 -6.13 -17.14 3.31
C ILE A 231 -5.37 -18.46 3.30
N SER A 232 -5.74 -19.37 2.40
CA SER A 232 -5.16 -20.71 2.30
C SER A 232 -3.66 -20.70 2.00
N ASP A 233 -3.21 -19.75 1.17
CA ASP A 233 -1.80 -19.59 0.85
C ASP A 233 -1.04 -18.83 1.97
N ALA A 234 -0.03 -19.49 2.55
CA ALA A 234 0.79 -18.94 3.63
C ALA A 234 1.55 -17.66 3.23
N TYR A 235 1.97 -17.52 1.97
CA TYR A 235 2.65 -16.33 1.47
C TYR A 235 1.70 -15.16 1.34
N MET A 236 0.53 -15.38 0.73
CA MET A 236 -0.50 -14.35 0.65
C MET A 236 -0.94 -13.92 2.04
N ARG A 237 -1.08 -14.86 2.98
CA ARG A 237 -1.38 -14.54 4.38
C ARG A 237 -0.32 -13.63 5.00
N ARG A 238 0.97 -13.95 4.85
CA ARG A 238 2.08 -13.11 5.36
C ARG A 238 2.10 -11.73 4.70
N PHE A 239 1.85 -11.68 3.38
CA PHE A 239 1.77 -10.43 2.63
C PHE A 239 0.67 -9.54 3.16
N PHE A 240 -0.58 -10.01 3.21
CA PHE A 240 -1.70 -9.23 3.72
C PHE A 240 -1.51 -8.86 5.19
N THR A 241 -0.90 -9.74 5.99
CA THR A 241 -0.64 -9.46 7.40
C THR A 241 0.29 -8.27 7.57
N TYR A 242 1.41 -8.26 6.84
CA TYR A 242 2.35 -7.16 6.88
C TYR A 242 1.77 -5.89 6.24
N TYR A 243 1.12 -6.02 5.09
CA TYR A 243 0.59 -4.92 4.28
C TYR A 243 -0.53 -4.16 5.01
N VAL A 244 -1.52 -4.86 5.56
CA VAL A 244 -2.62 -4.24 6.34
C VAL A 244 -2.14 -3.82 7.73
N GLY A 245 -1.26 -4.61 8.36
CA GLY A 245 -0.70 -4.27 9.68
C GLY A 245 0.10 -2.97 9.66
N HIS A 246 0.89 -2.76 8.61
CA HIS A 246 1.60 -1.50 8.41
C HIS A 246 0.65 -0.31 8.29
N GLU A 247 -0.46 -0.45 7.57
CA GLU A 247 -1.48 0.60 7.47
C GLU A 247 -2.10 0.95 8.81
N PHE A 248 -2.51 -0.06 9.59
CA PHE A 248 -3.10 0.18 10.91
C PHE A 248 -2.13 0.90 11.84
N LEU A 249 -0.84 0.54 11.79
CA LEU A 249 0.20 1.20 12.56
C LEU A 249 0.36 2.68 12.14
N MET A 250 0.33 2.98 10.85
CA MET A 250 0.41 4.36 10.35
C MET A 250 -0.77 5.22 10.84
N GLN A 251 -1.98 4.65 10.91
CA GLN A 251 -3.15 5.34 11.45
C GLN A 251 -3.06 5.58 12.97
N VAL A 252 -2.49 4.63 13.73
CA VAL A 252 -2.21 4.83 15.16
C VAL A 252 -1.23 5.99 15.37
N ILE A 253 -0.13 6.02 14.62
CA ILE A 253 0.86 7.11 14.71
C ILE A 253 0.22 8.45 14.37
N MET A 254 -0.59 8.52 13.31
CA MET A 254 -1.31 9.75 12.96
C MET A 254 -2.30 10.18 14.05
N GLY A 255 -2.97 9.22 14.69
CA GLY A 255 -3.81 9.46 15.87
C GLY A 255 -3.04 10.13 17.01
N ILE A 256 -1.84 9.64 17.33
CA ILE A 256 -0.95 10.24 18.36
C ILE A 256 -0.57 11.67 17.97
N ILE A 257 -0.15 11.89 16.71
CA ILE A 257 0.24 13.21 16.21
C ILE A 257 -0.93 14.20 16.35
N LEU A 258 -2.13 13.81 15.93
CA LEU A 258 -3.32 14.64 16.05
C LEU A 258 -3.69 14.92 17.52
N MET A 259 -3.52 13.95 18.41
CA MET A 259 -3.71 14.18 19.85
C MET A 259 -2.73 15.23 20.38
N VAL A 260 -1.44 15.14 20.05
CA VAL A 260 -0.43 16.11 20.47
C VAL A 260 -0.77 17.52 19.94
N ILE A 261 -1.12 17.64 18.65
CA ILE A 261 -1.56 18.91 18.04
C ILE A 261 -2.79 19.45 18.77
N GLY A 262 -3.77 18.60 19.05
CA GLY A 262 -4.98 18.97 19.77
C GLY A 262 -4.71 19.49 21.19
N VAL A 263 -3.81 18.85 21.95
CA VAL A 263 -3.40 19.31 23.29
C VAL A 263 -2.70 20.67 23.21
N ILE A 264 -1.79 20.85 22.25
CA ILE A 264 -1.10 22.13 22.01
C ILE A 264 -2.13 23.24 21.71
N LEU A 265 -3.12 22.97 20.86
CA LEU A 265 -4.18 23.92 20.56
C LEU A 265 -4.97 24.31 21.82
N VAL A 266 -5.37 23.34 22.64
CA VAL A 266 -6.07 23.60 23.91
C VAL A 266 -5.23 24.47 24.83
N PHE A 267 -3.93 24.22 24.93
CA PHE A 267 -3.00 25.00 25.74
C PHE A 267 -2.91 26.47 25.26
N ILE A 268 -2.71 26.69 23.95
CA ILE A 268 -2.65 28.02 23.34
C ILE A 268 -3.95 28.81 23.57
N ILE A 269 -5.10 28.16 23.39
CA ILE A 269 -6.42 28.76 23.60
C ILE A 269 -6.60 29.14 25.07
N SER A 270 -6.19 28.27 25.99
CA SER A 270 -6.28 28.52 27.42
C SER A 270 -5.44 29.75 27.81
N ARG A 271 -4.22 29.86 27.30
CA ARG A 271 -3.36 31.04 27.52
C ARG A 271 -3.97 32.33 26.97
N LYS A 272 -4.58 32.30 25.76
CA LYS A 272 -5.29 33.47 25.20
C LYS A 272 -6.53 33.88 26.01
N LYS A 273 -7.17 32.94 26.71
CA LYS A 273 -8.30 33.21 27.62
C LYS A 273 -7.85 33.96 28.88
N PHE A 274 -6.61 33.78 29.34
CA PHE A 274 -6.07 34.48 30.52
C PHE A 274 -5.51 35.87 30.21
N ARG A 275 -5.18 36.17 28.95
CA ARG A 275 -4.68 37.49 28.51
C ARG A 275 -5.78 38.51 28.14
N ASN A 276 -7.05 38.09 27.99
CA ASN A 276 -8.19 38.87 27.49
C ASN A 276 -9.44 38.75 28.39
#